data_AF-A0A7J8U1I5-F1
#
_entry.id   AF-A0A7J8U1I5-F1
#
_cell.length_a   1.000
_cell.length_b   1.000
_cell.length_c   1.000
_cell.angle_alpha   90.00
_cell.angle_beta   90.00
_cell.angle_gamma   90.00
#
_symmetry.space_group_name_H-M   'P 1'
#
loop_
_entity.id
_entity.type
_entity.pdbx_description
1 polymer ?
#
loop_
_entity_poly.entity_id
_entity_poly.type
_entity_poly.pdbx_seq_one_letter_code
_entity_poly.pdbx_strand_id
1 'polypeptide(L)'
;FIRIIETPQKEISKILRVIFRKEDPHPLFSPADKTRVDIDVLRRKHVLLLISDLDISLDEIQVLEVLYKYERASSSELNYEIVWLPIVDRSAWNDSYQQKFLNLQSIMPWYTVNHPSVIEPAVIKYTKEKWRFVKKPIVVTLDPQGKVTCTNALNMMWIWGNAAFPFSTDKEESLWKSESWTIELLVDGLEPNLPNWMREEKVICFYGGEKMEWIESFTSATKKAAQTLEIGLEMVYVGKNNAKERVKKISGLITEKQLSHSWQDASVWFFWNRLESMLYSKTQHGKTNDPDIIKQEVMTILGYDGSEHGWAIFFLGTTEMVRANGERVLSSMQSFEEWEEMVRQMGFIPALRKHLEGITDDHHCTRLILPGISGGIEERVVCAECGRPMEMYFMYRCCVE
;
A
#
# COMPACT_ATOMS: atom_id res chain seq x y z
N PHE A 1 -8.11 -9.76 -30.26
CA PHE A 1 -7.70 -9.54 -28.86
C PHE A 1 -8.82 -9.93 -27.89
N ILE A 2 -9.89 -9.13 -27.78
CA ILE A 2 -11.03 -9.31 -26.84
C ILE A 2 -11.48 -10.77 -26.68
N ARG A 3 -11.96 -11.41 -27.76
CA ARG A 3 -12.45 -12.80 -27.71
C ARG A 3 -11.41 -13.82 -27.19
N ILE A 4 -10.13 -13.58 -27.43
CA ILE A 4 -9.05 -14.51 -27.05
C ILE A 4 -8.69 -14.33 -25.57
N ILE A 5 -8.70 -13.10 -25.05
CA ILE A 5 -8.33 -12.83 -23.66
C ILE A 5 -9.47 -13.12 -22.67
N GLU A 6 -10.71 -13.06 -23.15
CA GLU A 6 -11.91 -13.36 -22.35
C GLU A 6 -12.25 -14.86 -22.31
N THR A 7 -11.63 -15.69 -23.16
CA THR A 7 -11.88 -17.13 -23.20
C THR A 7 -10.67 -17.92 -22.70
N PRO A 8 -10.86 -18.95 -21.86
CA PRO A 8 -9.77 -19.84 -21.46
C PRO A 8 -9.09 -20.43 -22.70
N GLN A 9 -7.75 -20.39 -22.73
CA GLN A 9 -6.98 -21.00 -23.81
C GLN A 9 -6.44 -22.36 -23.38
N LYS A 10 -5.86 -23.10 -24.33
CA LYS A 10 -5.19 -24.38 -24.02
C LYS A 10 -3.83 -24.16 -23.34
N GLU A 11 -3.16 -23.07 -23.70
CA GLU A 11 -1.83 -22.71 -23.21
C GLU A 11 -1.67 -21.19 -23.27
N ILE A 12 -0.99 -20.64 -22.27
CA ILE A 12 -0.70 -19.20 -22.14
C ILE A 12 -0.02 -18.59 -23.38
N SER A 13 0.80 -19.37 -24.09
CA SER A 13 1.51 -18.93 -25.30
C SER A 13 0.57 -18.33 -26.35
N LYS A 14 -0.68 -18.81 -26.43
CA LYS A 14 -1.69 -18.29 -27.38
C LYS A 14 -2.05 -16.83 -27.12
N ILE A 15 -2.08 -16.42 -25.86
CA ILE A 15 -2.40 -15.05 -25.46
C ILE A 15 -1.17 -14.16 -25.59
N LEU A 16 0.00 -14.65 -25.17
CA LEU A 16 1.25 -13.90 -25.31
C LEU A 16 1.55 -13.56 -26.78
N ARG A 17 1.27 -14.47 -27.73
CA ARG A 17 1.37 -14.20 -29.19
C ARG A 17 0.39 -13.16 -29.73
N VAL A 18 -0.64 -12.84 -28.96
CA VAL A 18 -1.64 -11.83 -29.29
C VAL A 18 -1.32 -10.50 -28.59
N ILE A 19 -0.50 -10.54 -27.53
CA ILE A 19 0.07 -9.37 -26.87
C ILE A 19 1.23 -8.78 -27.68
N PHE A 20 2.10 -9.64 -28.21
CA PHE A 20 3.27 -9.24 -28.98
C PHE A 20 3.05 -9.36 -30.49
N ARG A 21 3.74 -8.49 -31.24
CA ARG A 21 3.76 -8.50 -32.70
C ARG A 21 4.33 -9.81 -33.25
N LYS A 22 3.67 -10.36 -34.26
CA LYS A 22 4.05 -11.65 -34.86
C LYS A 22 5.40 -11.61 -35.58
N GLU A 23 5.84 -10.43 -35.99
CA GLU A 23 7.07 -10.23 -36.74
C GLU A 23 8.33 -10.31 -35.86
N ASP A 24 8.19 -10.27 -34.53
CA ASP A 24 9.32 -10.42 -33.61
C ASP A 24 9.31 -11.82 -32.96
N PRO A 25 10.22 -12.73 -33.37
CA PRO A 25 10.28 -14.07 -32.82
C PRO A 25 10.78 -14.12 -31.37
N HIS A 26 11.45 -13.07 -30.89
CA HIS A 26 12.01 -13.00 -29.53
C HIS A 26 11.61 -11.67 -28.86
N PRO A 27 10.31 -11.50 -28.54
CA PRO A 27 9.78 -10.22 -28.08
C PRO A 27 10.19 -9.89 -26.64
N LEU A 28 10.67 -10.88 -25.88
CA LEU A 28 11.06 -10.73 -24.49
C LEU A 28 12.58 -10.58 -24.35
N PHE A 29 13.00 -9.91 -23.28
CA PHE A 29 14.38 -9.81 -22.82
C PHE A 29 14.49 -10.48 -21.45
N SER A 30 15.43 -11.44 -21.33
CA SER A 30 15.73 -12.16 -20.09
C SER A 30 16.71 -11.33 -19.25
N PRO A 31 16.38 -10.99 -17.98
CA PRO A 31 17.30 -10.25 -17.11
C PRO A 31 18.50 -11.10 -16.68
N ALA A 32 18.33 -12.43 -16.60
CA ALA A 32 19.38 -13.36 -16.19
C ALA A 32 20.45 -13.53 -17.29
N ASP A 33 20.00 -13.77 -18.51
CA ASP A 33 20.89 -14.06 -19.64
C ASP A 33 21.32 -12.80 -20.38
N LYS A 34 20.62 -11.68 -20.14
CA LYS A 34 20.74 -10.42 -20.90
C LYS A 34 20.59 -10.62 -22.41
N THR A 35 19.74 -11.56 -22.80
CA THR A 35 19.45 -11.90 -24.20
C THR A 35 17.96 -11.82 -24.50
N ARG A 36 17.64 -11.72 -25.80
CA ARG A 36 16.26 -11.87 -26.27
C ARG A 36 15.84 -13.34 -26.22
N VAL A 37 14.61 -13.59 -25.80
CA VAL A 37 14.07 -14.95 -25.63
C VAL A 37 12.64 -15.05 -26.20
N ASP A 38 12.26 -16.26 -26.56
CA ASP A 38 10.90 -16.60 -27.00
C ASP A 38 9.96 -16.62 -25.77
N ILE A 39 8.67 -16.38 -26.00
CA ILE A 39 7.61 -16.48 -24.99
C ILE A 39 7.45 -17.88 -24.38
N ASP A 40 7.98 -18.92 -25.03
CA ASP A 40 7.89 -20.31 -24.57
C ASP A 40 8.58 -20.54 -23.21
N VAL A 41 9.47 -19.64 -22.78
CA VAL A 41 10.04 -19.64 -21.42
C VAL A 41 8.99 -19.43 -20.31
N LEU A 42 7.82 -18.91 -20.67
CA LEU A 42 6.68 -18.66 -19.80
C LEU A 42 5.63 -19.79 -19.80
N ARG A 43 5.85 -20.85 -20.60
CA ARG A 43 4.87 -21.94 -20.73
C ARG A 43 4.68 -22.66 -19.38
N ARG A 44 3.44 -22.99 -19.05
CA ARG A 44 3.02 -23.68 -17.81
C ARG A 44 3.25 -22.89 -16.51
N LYS A 45 3.54 -21.59 -16.61
CA LYS A 45 3.69 -20.70 -15.45
C LYS A 45 2.49 -19.75 -15.35
N HIS A 46 2.23 -19.23 -14.16
CA HIS A 46 1.43 -18.02 -14.04
C HIS A 46 2.24 -16.84 -14.57
N VAL A 47 1.60 -15.88 -15.23
CA VAL A 47 2.28 -14.67 -15.71
C VAL A 47 1.61 -13.44 -15.13
N LEU A 48 2.42 -12.61 -14.49
CA LEU A 48 2.05 -11.30 -13.97
C LEU A 48 2.50 -10.26 -14.98
N LEU A 49 1.56 -9.70 -15.73
CA LEU A 49 1.82 -8.61 -16.65
C LEU A 49 1.89 -7.31 -15.85
N LEU A 50 3.11 -6.84 -15.55
CA LEU A 50 3.35 -5.53 -14.93
C LEU A 50 3.19 -4.46 -16.01
N ILE A 51 2.10 -3.70 -15.94
CA ILE A 51 1.73 -2.67 -16.90
C ILE A 51 1.96 -1.31 -16.25
N SER A 52 2.82 -0.48 -16.85
CA SER A 52 3.09 0.88 -16.38
C SER A 52 3.40 1.80 -17.55
N ASP A 53 3.47 3.10 -17.31
CA ASP A 53 4.24 4.00 -18.17
C ASP A 53 5.73 3.95 -17.80
N LEU A 54 6.54 4.88 -18.32
CA LEU A 54 7.95 4.99 -17.95
C LEU A 54 8.16 5.80 -16.66
N ASP A 55 7.10 6.23 -15.98
CA ASP A 55 7.16 7.02 -14.74
C ASP A 55 6.90 6.16 -13.49
N ILE A 56 6.90 4.82 -13.62
CA ILE A 56 6.91 3.89 -12.50
C ILE A 56 8.04 4.24 -11.52
N SER A 57 7.71 4.34 -10.24
CA SER A 57 8.64 4.81 -9.23
C SER A 57 9.67 3.74 -8.85
N LEU A 58 10.84 4.17 -8.38
CA LEU A 58 11.87 3.25 -7.87
C LEU A 58 11.39 2.51 -6.62
N ASP A 59 10.59 3.16 -5.77
CA ASP A 59 9.99 2.55 -4.58
C ASP A 59 9.11 1.34 -4.98
N GLU A 60 8.27 1.48 -6.03
CA GLU A 60 7.45 0.38 -6.56
C GLU A 60 8.28 -0.78 -7.09
N ILE A 61 9.35 -0.48 -7.85
CA ILE A 61 10.23 -1.52 -8.41
C ILE A 61 10.94 -2.27 -7.29
N GLN A 62 11.43 -1.58 -6.27
CA GLN A 62 12.15 -2.18 -5.15
C GLN A 62 11.27 -3.13 -4.35
N VAL A 63 10.04 -2.75 -4.02
CA VAL A 63 9.15 -3.65 -3.27
C VAL A 63 8.76 -4.86 -4.12
N LEU A 64 8.43 -4.67 -5.41
CA LEU A 64 8.17 -5.80 -6.31
C LEU A 64 9.39 -6.71 -6.46
N GLU A 65 10.60 -6.15 -6.49
CA GLU A 65 11.84 -6.92 -6.53
C GLU A 65 11.99 -7.79 -5.28
N VAL A 66 11.66 -7.27 -4.09
CA VAL A 66 11.73 -8.05 -2.86
C VAL A 66 10.81 -9.27 -2.91
N LEU A 67 9.55 -9.06 -3.30
CA LEU A 67 8.55 -10.12 -3.46
C LEU A 67 9.00 -11.17 -4.50
N TYR A 68 9.54 -10.70 -5.62
CA TYR A 68 9.85 -11.55 -6.77
C TYR A 68 11.16 -12.33 -6.65
N LYS A 69 12.23 -11.71 -6.15
CA LYS A 69 13.55 -12.34 -6.03
C LYS A 69 13.75 -13.06 -4.71
N TYR A 70 13.47 -12.40 -3.59
CA TYR A 70 13.89 -12.90 -2.28
C TYR A 70 12.83 -13.79 -1.66
N GLU A 71 11.59 -13.30 -1.57
CA GLU A 71 10.52 -14.10 -0.98
C GLU A 71 10.18 -15.32 -1.84
N ARG A 72 10.10 -15.15 -3.17
CA ARG A 72 9.82 -16.26 -4.09
C ARG A 72 10.85 -17.39 -3.98
N ALA A 73 12.12 -17.06 -3.80
CA ALA A 73 13.19 -18.05 -3.72
C ALA A 73 13.06 -18.98 -2.50
N SER A 74 12.31 -18.56 -1.47
CA SER A 74 12.07 -19.39 -0.29
C SER A 74 10.98 -20.45 -0.49
N SER A 75 10.20 -20.40 -1.59
CA SER A 75 9.12 -21.35 -1.86
C SER A 75 9.20 -21.93 -3.27
N SER A 76 9.41 -23.25 -3.33
CA SER A 76 9.39 -24.01 -4.59
C SER A 76 7.99 -24.12 -5.23
N GLU A 77 6.93 -23.73 -4.51
CA GLU A 77 5.54 -23.80 -4.97
C GLU A 77 5.14 -22.59 -5.83
N LEU A 78 5.88 -21.48 -5.73
CA LEU A 78 5.60 -20.24 -6.44
C LEU A 78 6.09 -20.30 -7.89
N ASN A 79 5.22 -20.76 -8.79
CA ASN A 79 5.50 -20.86 -10.22
C ASN A 79 4.84 -19.73 -11.03
N TYR A 80 5.36 -18.51 -10.87
CA TYR A 80 4.95 -17.35 -11.65
C TYR A 80 6.14 -16.55 -12.15
N GLU A 81 6.00 -15.86 -13.28
CA GLU A 81 6.98 -14.87 -13.77
C GLU A 81 6.32 -13.51 -13.96
N ILE A 82 7.09 -12.44 -13.73
CA ILE A 82 6.65 -11.08 -14.07
C ILE A 82 7.14 -10.74 -15.49
N VAL A 83 6.28 -10.08 -16.27
CA VAL A 83 6.61 -9.53 -17.59
C VAL A 83 6.23 -8.05 -17.63
N TRP A 84 7.22 -7.17 -17.79
CA TRP A 84 6.98 -5.74 -17.88
C TRP A 84 6.51 -5.32 -19.28
N LEU A 85 5.35 -4.64 -19.32
CA LEU A 85 4.70 -4.08 -20.51
C LEU A 85 4.59 -2.55 -20.38
N PRO A 86 5.58 -1.78 -20.86
CA PRO A 86 5.52 -0.33 -20.88
C PRO A 86 4.49 0.18 -21.90
N ILE A 87 3.46 0.87 -21.42
CA ILE A 87 2.40 1.49 -22.23
C ILE A 87 2.75 2.96 -22.48
N VAL A 88 3.47 3.20 -23.59
CA VAL A 88 3.92 4.53 -24.00
C VAL A 88 3.16 5.06 -25.21
N ASP A 89 3.06 6.38 -25.32
CA ASP A 89 2.65 7.01 -26.58
C ASP A 89 3.80 6.93 -27.58
N ARG A 90 3.58 6.22 -28.67
CA ARG A 90 4.59 6.02 -29.72
C ARG A 90 4.94 7.29 -30.46
N SER A 91 4.00 8.24 -30.55
CA SER A 91 4.25 9.53 -31.21
C SER A 91 5.21 10.41 -30.41
N ALA A 92 5.30 10.18 -29.09
CA ALA A 92 6.20 10.88 -28.19
C ALA A 92 7.57 10.18 -28.02
N TRP A 93 7.81 9.05 -28.70
CA TRP A 93 9.04 8.29 -28.56
C TRP A 93 10.25 9.06 -29.11
N ASN A 94 11.25 9.29 -28.26
CA ASN A 94 12.48 10.00 -28.59
C ASN A 94 13.68 9.39 -27.82
N ASP A 95 14.88 9.93 -28.02
CA ASP A 95 16.10 9.43 -27.38
C ASP A 95 16.03 9.47 -25.84
N SER A 96 15.35 10.46 -25.26
CA SER A 96 15.16 10.54 -23.81
C SER A 96 14.27 9.40 -23.29
N TYR A 97 13.18 9.08 -23.97
CA TYR A 97 12.32 7.94 -23.67
C TYR A 97 13.06 6.61 -23.83
N GLN A 98 13.87 6.49 -24.88
CA GLN A 98 14.72 5.32 -25.11
C GLN A 98 15.68 5.09 -23.94
N GLN A 99 16.38 6.14 -23.49
CA GLN A 99 17.30 6.03 -22.35
C GLN A 99 16.56 5.70 -21.05
N LYS A 100 15.41 6.34 -20.81
CA LYS A 100 14.58 6.05 -19.62
C LYS A 100 14.12 4.59 -19.60
N PHE A 101 13.66 4.07 -20.74
CA PHE A 101 13.29 2.67 -20.89
C PHE A 101 14.47 1.72 -20.61
N LEU A 102 15.65 1.98 -21.19
CA LEU A 102 16.83 1.14 -20.99
C LEU A 102 17.30 1.15 -19.53
N ASN A 103 17.24 2.31 -18.86
CA ASN A 103 17.57 2.42 -17.44
C ASN A 103 16.61 1.57 -16.59
N LEU A 104 15.30 1.69 -16.81
CA LEU A 104 14.30 0.88 -16.11
C LEU A 104 14.49 -0.62 -16.40
N GLN A 105 14.67 -0.99 -17.67
CA GLN A 105 14.94 -2.38 -18.06
C GLN A 105 16.19 -2.96 -17.38
N SER A 106 17.23 -2.14 -17.17
CA SER A 106 18.49 -2.60 -16.58
C SER A 106 18.41 -2.94 -15.09
N ILE A 107 17.46 -2.33 -14.36
CA ILE A 107 17.26 -2.56 -12.92
C ILE A 107 16.17 -3.60 -12.64
N MET A 108 15.32 -3.92 -13.61
CA MET A 108 14.22 -4.85 -13.41
C MET A 108 14.70 -6.31 -13.36
N PRO A 109 14.34 -7.07 -12.30
CA PRO A 109 14.80 -8.44 -12.12
C PRO A 109 13.99 -9.49 -12.91
N TRP A 110 12.93 -9.06 -13.59
CA TRP A 110 11.97 -9.90 -14.30
C TRP A 110 12.04 -9.73 -15.83
N TYR A 111 11.27 -10.53 -16.56
CA TYR A 111 11.22 -10.40 -18.01
C TYR A 111 10.66 -9.04 -18.41
N THR A 112 11.22 -8.47 -19.48
CA THR A 112 10.72 -7.21 -20.06
C THR A 112 10.50 -7.41 -21.56
N VAL A 113 9.74 -6.54 -22.20
CA VAL A 113 9.78 -6.48 -23.67
C VAL A 113 11.15 -6.00 -24.14
N ASN A 114 11.63 -6.48 -25.28
CA ASN A 114 12.89 -6.01 -25.85
C ASN A 114 12.83 -4.52 -26.30
N HIS A 115 11.65 -4.02 -26.67
CA HIS A 115 11.34 -2.64 -27.00
C HIS A 115 9.82 -2.40 -26.93
N PRO A 116 9.30 -1.25 -26.48
CA PRO A 116 7.85 -1.03 -26.34
C PRO A 116 7.03 -1.14 -27.65
N SER A 117 7.68 -0.99 -28.80
CA SER A 117 7.04 -1.12 -30.12
C SER A 117 6.56 -2.54 -30.44
N VAL A 118 7.04 -3.57 -29.73
CA VAL A 118 6.65 -4.97 -29.95
C VAL A 118 5.27 -5.29 -29.40
N ILE A 119 4.73 -4.46 -28.50
CA ILE A 119 3.38 -4.63 -27.98
C ILE A 119 2.38 -4.31 -29.10
N GLU A 120 1.33 -5.09 -29.28
CA GLU A 120 0.34 -4.80 -30.32
C GLU A 120 -0.50 -3.54 -29.99
N PRO A 121 -0.76 -2.63 -30.94
CA PRO A 121 -1.56 -1.42 -30.68
C PRO A 121 -2.96 -1.71 -30.13
N ALA A 122 -3.58 -2.81 -30.55
CA ALA A 122 -4.87 -3.26 -30.04
C ALA A 122 -4.82 -3.65 -28.55
N VAL A 123 -3.67 -4.12 -28.07
CA VAL A 123 -3.43 -4.43 -26.65
C VAL A 123 -3.33 -3.14 -25.86
N ILE A 124 -2.55 -2.17 -26.35
CA ILE A 124 -2.42 -0.85 -25.70
C ILE A 124 -3.80 -0.21 -25.52
N LYS A 125 -4.63 -0.24 -26.56
CA LYS A 125 -6.01 0.27 -26.51
C LYS A 125 -6.85 -0.50 -25.48
N TYR A 126 -6.79 -1.83 -25.51
CA TYR A 126 -7.53 -2.67 -24.56
C TYR A 126 -7.11 -2.43 -23.11
N THR A 127 -5.80 -2.32 -22.84
CA THR A 127 -5.26 -2.03 -21.51
C THR A 127 -5.80 -0.71 -20.95
N LYS A 128 -5.87 0.33 -21.79
CA LYS A 128 -6.44 1.63 -21.39
C LYS A 128 -7.95 1.58 -21.18
N GLU A 129 -8.69 0.96 -22.10
CA GLU A 129 -10.17 1.00 -22.10
C GLU A 129 -10.83 -0.05 -21.19
N LYS A 130 -10.26 -1.25 -21.11
CA LYS A 130 -10.87 -2.42 -20.43
C LYS A 130 -10.21 -2.73 -19.09
N TRP A 131 -8.88 -2.69 -19.03
CA TRP A 131 -8.16 -2.79 -17.75
C TRP A 131 -8.04 -1.46 -17.01
N ARG A 132 -8.55 -0.37 -17.61
CA ARG A 132 -8.62 0.97 -17.01
C ARG A 132 -7.25 1.51 -16.57
N PHE A 133 -6.18 1.10 -17.25
CA PHE A 133 -4.86 1.69 -17.03
C PHE A 133 -4.84 3.14 -17.50
N VAL A 134 -4.40 4.05 -16.62
CA VAL A 134 -4.25 5.47 -16.93
C VAL A 134 -2.79 5.92 -16.76
N LYS A 135 -2.26 5.80 -15.55
CA LYS A 135 -0.86 6.13 -15.20
C LYS A 135 -0.28 5.20 -14.14
N LYS A 136 -1.00 5.04 -13.02
CA LYS A 136 -0.57 4.14 -11.93
C LYS A 136 -0.36 2.72 -12.47
N PRO A 137 0.76 2.06 -12.12
CA PRO A 137 1.00 0.69 -12.53
C PRO A 137 -0.13 -0.25 -12.11
N ILE A 138 -0.38 -1.27 -12.92
CA ILE A 138 -1.28 -2.38 -12.59
C ILE A 138 -0.60 -3.70 -12.89
N VAL A 139 -1.01 -4.76 -12.20
CA VAL A 139 -0.53 -6.13 -12.50
C VAL A 139 -1.71 -7.00 -12.92
N VAL A 140 -1.73 -7.42 -14.19
CA VAL A 140 -2.75 -8.36 -14.67
C VAL A 140 -2.22 -9.78 -14.55
N THR A 141 -2.97 -10.67 -13.91
CA THR A 141 -2.55 -12.06 -13.71
C THR A 141 -3.18 -12.99 -14.74
N LEU A 142 -2.35 -13.87 -15.31
CA LEU A 142 -2.74 -14.93 -16.22
C LEU A 142 -2.38 -16.29 -15.60
N ASP A 143 -3.31 -17.24 -15.63
CA ASP A 143 -3.02 -18.63 -15.29
C ASP A 143 -2.22 -19.34 -16.41
N PRO A 144 -1.69 -20.56 -16.18
CA PRO A 144 -0.97 -21.34 -17.20
C PRO A 144 -1.76 -21.62 -18.49
N GLN A 145 -3.08 -21.55 -18.44
CA GLN A 145 -4.01 -21.69 -19.57
C GLN A 145 -4.29 -20.34 -20.26
N GLY A 146 -3.73 -19.25 -19.75
CA GLY A 146 -3.92 -17.89 -20.24
C GLY A 146 -5.20 -17.20 -19.74
N LYS A 147 -5.99 -17.80 -18.87
CA LYS A 147 -7.16 -17.11 -18.33
C LYS A 147 -6.70 -15.93 -17.47
N VAL A 148 -7.31 -14.76 -17.66
CA VAL A 148 -7.13 -13.62 -16.74
C VAL A 148 -7.78 -13.99 -15.40
N THR A 149 -6.98 -14.03 -14.33
CA THR A 149 -7.42 -14.37 -12.97
C THR A 149 -7.66 -13.15 -12.09
N CYS A 150 -7.01 -12.02 -12.39
CA CYS A 150 -7.24 -10.72 -11.79
C CYS A 150 -6.76 -9.62 -12.73
N THR A 151 -7.53 -8.53 -12.85
CA THR A 151 -7.18 -7.38 -13.70
C THR A 151 -6.27 -6.37 -13.01
N ASN A 152 -6.11 -6.45 -11.69
CA ASN A 152 -5.14 -5.66 -10.94
C ASN A 152 -4.75 -6.32 -9.61
N ALA A 153 -3.83 -7.29 -9.69
CA ALA A 153 -3.26 -8.00 -8.56
C ALA A 153 -2.25 -7.17 -7.75
N LEU A 154 -1.90 -5.96 -8.20
CA LEU A 154 -0.91 -5.14 -7.51
C LEU A 154 -1.35 -4.85 -6.06
N ASN A 155 -2.65 -4.66 -5.82
CA ASN A 155 -3.19 -4.49 -4.47
C ASN A 155 -2.97 -5.73 -3.59
N MET A 156 -3.23 -6.94 -4.12
CA MET A 156 -2.96 -8.19 -3.40
C MET A 156 -1.48 -8.34 -3.06
N MET A 157 -0.60 -7.98 -4.00
CA MET A 157 0.85 -8.05 -3.79
C MET A 157 1.29 -7.09 -2.68
N TRP A 158 0.74 -5.88 -2.62
CA TRP A 158 1.03 -4.95 -1.52
C TRP A 158 0.49 -5.41 -0.18
N ILE A 159 -0.71 -6.01 -0.13
CA ILE A 159 -1.35 -6.37 1.13
C ILE A 159 -0.76 -7.66 1.72
N TRP A 160 -0.52 -8.68 0.89
CA TRP A 160 -0.17 -10.04 1.34
C TRP A 160 1.07 -10.64 0.67
N GLY A 161 1.75 -9.89 -0.20
CA GLY A 161 2.92 -10.41 -0.92
C GLY A 161 2.63 -11.74 -1.63
N ASN A 162 3.51 -12.71 -1.44
CA ASN A 162 3.37 -14.04 -2.05
C ASN A 162 2.29 -14.93 -1.43
N ALA A 163 1.75 -14.60 -0.25
CA ALA A 163 0.65 -15.36 0.34
C ALA A 163 -0.65 -15.25 -0.48
N ALA A 164 -0.73 -14.24 -1.37
CA ALA A 164 -1.82 -14.06 -2.32
C ALA A 164 -1.71 -14.90 -3.59
N PHE A 165 -0.63 -15.63 -3.83
CA PHE A 165 -0.54 -16.55 -4.97
C PHE A 165 -1.72 -17.57 -4.94
N PRO A 166 -2.43 -17.83 -6.06
CA PRO A 166 -2.12 -17.49 -7.46
C PRO A 166 -2.65 -16.13 -7.96
N PHE A 167 -2.91 -15.17 -7.05
CA PHE A 167 -3.31 -13.80 -7.36
C PHE A 167 -4.61 -13.72 -8.19
N SER A 168 -5.60 -14.50 -7.76
CA SER A 168 -6.96 -14.52 -8.33
C SER A 168 -7.94 -13.76 -7.45
N THR A 169 -9.05 -13.29 -8.04
CA THR A 169 -10.15 -12.67 -7.30
C THR A 169 -10.69 -13.59 -6.19
N ASP A 170 -10.84 -14.89 -6.45
CA ASP A 170 -11.32 -15.87 -5.45
C ASP A 170 -10.35 -16.00 -4.26
N LYS A 171 -9.05 -15.94 -4.53
CA LYS A 171 -8.01 -15.98 -3.49
C LYS A 171 -8.03 -14.70 -2.65
N GLU A 172 -8.20 -13.55 -3.29
CA GLU A 172 -8.37 -12.26 -2.60
C GLU A 172 -9.58 -12.28 -1.66
N GLU A 173 -10.73 -12.75 -2.14
CA GLU A 173 -11.96 -12.86 -1.33
C GLU A 173 -11.76 -13.83 -0.16
N SER A 174 -11.08 -14.96 -0.38
CA SER A 174 -10.76 -15.91 0.68
C SER A 174 -9.83 -15.31 1.74
N LEU A 175 -8.82 -14.53 1.35
CA LEU A 175 -7.91 -13.88 2.29
C LEU A 175 -8.66 -12.87 3.16
N TRP A 176 -9.50 -12.05 2.54
CA TRP A 176 -10.32 -11.09 3.30
C TRP A 176 -11.30 -11.74 4.27
N LYS A 177 -11.84 -12.92 3.95
CA LYS A 177 -12.74 -13.66 4.86
C LYS A 177 -12.03 -14.18 6.12
N SER A 178 -10.74 -14.49 6.02
CA SER A 178 -9.93 -14.95 7.15
C SER A 178 -9.26 -13.82 7.92
N GLU A 179 -9.27 -12.60 7.37
CA GLU A 179 -8.48 -11.49 7.90
C GLU A 179 -9.25 -10.69 8.95
N SER A 180 -8.53 -10.14 9.92
CA SER A 180 -9.07 -9.24 10.94
C SER A 180 -8.20 -8.00 11.13
N TRP A 181 -8.76 -6.93 11.69
CA TRP A 181 -8.00 -5.72 11.95
C TRP A 181 -7.05 -5.93 13.15
N THR A 182 -5.75 -6.08 12.84
CA THR A 182 -4.70 -6.38 13.80
C THR A 182 -3.49 -5.46 13.60
N ILE A 183 -2.63 -5.34 14.61
CA ILE A 183 -1.36 -4.61 14.47
C ILE A 183 -0.46 -5.23 13.40
N GLU A 184 -0.46 -6.56 13.27
CA GLU A 184 0.30 -7.29 12.26
C GLU A 184 -0.22 -6.96 10.85
N LEU A 185 -1.55 -6.92 10.66
CA LEU A 185 -2.14 -6.47 9.40
C LEU A 185 -1.77 -5.01 9.12
N LEU A 186 -1.77 -4.12 10.12
CA LEU A 186 -1.45 -2.71 9.92
C LEU A 186 0.01 -2.47 9.56
N VAL A 187 0.94 -3.13 10.26
CA VAL A 187 2.38 -2.87 10.19
C VAL A 187 3.08 -3.73 9.15
N ASP A 188 2.62 -4.95 8.90
CA ASP A 188 3.12 -5.84 7.84
C ASP A 188 4.65 -6.03 7.85
N GLY A 189 5.22 -6.29 9.03
CA GLY A 189 6.66 -6.52 9.18
C GLY A 189 7.55 -5.28 8.96
N LEU A 190 6.97 -4.09 8.76
CA LEU A 190 7.73 -2.84 8.63
C LEU A 190 8.51 -2.46 9.89
N GLU A 191 8.10 -2.97 11.06
CA GLU A 191 8.81 -2.81 12.32
C GLU A 191 9.40 -4.15 12.80
N PRO A 192 10.72 -4.37 12.62
CA PRO A 192 11.37 -5.63 12.97
C PRO A 192 11.29 -5.98 14.46
N ASN A 193 11.19 -4.99 15.35
CA ASN A 193 11.13 -5.22 16.79
C ASN A 193 9.73 -5.55 17.30
N LEU A 194 8.70 -5.40 16.45
CA LEU A 194 7.30 -5.58 16.82
C LEU A 194 7.03 -6.94 17.53
N PRO A 195 7.53 -8.10 17.04
CA PRO A 195 7.29 -9.37 17.71
C PRO A 195 7.90 -9.47 19.12
N ASN A 196 8.97 -8.72 19.39
CA ASN A 196 9.58 -8.66 20.72
C ASN A 196 8.77 -7.76 21.64
N TRP A 197 8.39 -6.58 21.17
CA TRP A 197 7.56 -5.64 21.94
C TRP A 197 6.21 -6.23 22.34
N MET A 198 5.58 -7.00 21.44
CA MET A 198 4.33 -7.70 21.74
C MET A 198 4.52 -8.79 22.80
N ARG A 199 5.63 -9.53 22.75
CA ARG A 199 5.96 -10.57 23.74
C ARG A 199 6.26 -10.00 25.12
N GLU A 200 6.85 -8.81 25.14
CA GLU A 200 7.14 -8.03 26.35
C GLU A 200 5.91 -7.26 26.87
N GLU A 201 4.74 -7.44 26.25
CA GLU A 201 3.47 -6.79 26.61
C GLU A 201 3.59 -5.25 26.68
N LYS A 202 4.44 -4.67 25.82
CA LYS A 202 4.60 -3.23 25.73
C LYS A 202 3.42 -2.59 25.02
N VAL A 203 3.08 -1.37 25.45
CA VAL A 203 2.21 -0.48 24.68
C VAL A 203 2.99 0.01 23.47
N ILE A 204 2.42 -0.17 22.28
CA ILE A 204 3.06 0.22 21.01
C ILE A 204 2.26 1.38 20.42
N CYS A 205 2.91 2.51 20.18
CA CYS A 205 2.29 3.73 19.66
C CYS A 205 2.84 4.06 18.27
N PHE A 206 2.00 3.95 17.24
CA PHE A 206 2.28 4.50 15.92
C PHE A 206 1.71 5.91 15.84
N TYR A 207 2.51 6.86 15.37
CA TYR A 207 2.06 8.24 15.27
C TYR A 207 2.64 8.95 14.05
N GLY A 208 1.98 10.02 13.63
CA GLY A 208 2.40 10.84 12.51
C GLY A 208 2.00 12.31 12.70
N GLY A 209 2.60 13.20 11.92
CA GLY A 209 2.35 14.64 12.00
C GLY A 209 3.49 15.45 11.39
N GLU A 210 3.22 16.70 10.99
CA GLU A 210 4.22 17.54 10.31
C GLU A 210 4.86 18.62 11.19
N LYS A 211 4.34 18.83 12.40
CA LYS A 211 4.77 19.90 13.31
C LYS A 211 5.69 19.33 14.38
N MET A 212 6.97 19.71 14.34
CA MET A 212 7.96 19.20 15.30
C MET A 212 7.61 19.57 16.75
N GLU A 213 7.06 20.76 17.00
CA GLU A 213 6.58 21.19 18.32
C GLU A 213 5.51 20.24 18.89
N TRP A 214 4.60 19.78 18.03
CA TRP A 214 3.58 18.81 18.40
C TRP A 214 4.21 17.44 18.68
N ILE A 215 5.14 16.98 17.84
CA ILE A 215 5.84 15.70 18.00
C ILE A 215 6.61 15.65 19.33
N GLU A 216 7.34 16.71 19.66
CA GLU A 216 8.11 16.81 20.91
C GLU A 216 7.18 16.83 22.13
N SER A 217 6.12 17.64 22.07
CA SER A 217 5.16 17.73 23.17
C SER A 217 4.44 16.40 23.39
N PHE A 218 4.02 15.74 22.31
CA PHE A 218 3.31 14.46 22.35
C PHE A 218 4.21 13.33 22.88
N THR A 219 5.40 13.17 22.32
CA THR A 219 6.34 12.12 22.74
C THR A 219 6.77 12.30 24.19
N SER A 220 7.03 13.54 24.63
CA SER A 220 7.37 13.85 26.01
C SER A 220 6.23 13.53 26.97
N ALA A 221 5.00 13.99 26.69
CA ALA A 221 3.84 13.73 27.52
C ALA A 221 3.52 12.23 27.63
N THR A 222 3.56 11.51 26.51
CA THR A 222 3.29 10.07 26.46
C THR A 222 4.33 9.27 27.23
N LYS A 223 5.63 9.61 27.09
CA LYS A 223 6.71 8.98 27.85
C LYS A 223 6.57 9.24 29.35
N LYS A 224 6.20 10.47 29.76
CA LYS A 224 5.93 10.81 31.16
C LYS A 224 4.80 9.95 31.72
N ALA A 225 3.68 9.84 31.00
CA ALA A 225 2.55 9.00 31.42
C ALA A 225 2.96 7.53 31.57
N ALA A 226 3.72 6.98 30.62
CA ALA A 226 4.22 5.61 30.70
C ALA A 226 5.18 5.38 31.88
N GLN A 227 6.06 6.35 32.16
CA GLN A 227 6.96 6.31 33.32
C GLN A 227 6.20 6.32 34.65
N THR A 228 5.17 7.17 34.79
CA THR A 228 4.32 7.23 35.99
C THR A 228 3.62 5.91 36.27
N LEU A 229 3.22 5.19 35.21
CA LEU A 229 2.54 3.90 35.30
C LEU A 229 3.50 2.70 35.36
N GLU A 230 4.80 2.92 35.19
CA GLU A 230 5.82 1.86 35.05
C GLU A 230 5.50 0.85 33.93
N ILE A 231 4.86 1.31 32.85
CA ILE A 231 4.54 0.47 31.69
C ILE A 231 5.63 0.57 30.62
N GLY A 232 5.88 -0.55 29.92
CA GLY A 232 6.71 -0.53 28.72
C GLY A 232 6.00 0.21 27.58
N LEU A 233 6.69 1.18 26.97
CA LEU A 233 6.18 1.96 25.85
C LEU A 233 7.21 1.99 24.72
N GLU A 234 6.75 1.68 23.51
CA GLU A 234 7.53 1.86 22.29
C GLU A 234 6.75 2.77 21.34
N MET A 235 7.45 3.74 20.76
CA MET A 235 6.84 4.72 19.87
C MET A 235 7.52 4.67 18.52
N VAL A 236 6.72 4.72 17.44
CA VAL A 236 7.19 4.69 16.06
C VAL A 236 6.55 5.82 15.27
N TYR A 237 7.38 6.69 14.71
CA TYR A 237 6.95 7.72 13.77
C TYR A 237 6.80 7.13 12.36
N VAL A 238 5.58 7.18 11.84
CA VAL A 238 5.14 6.58 10.57
C VAL A 238 5.29 7.54 9.38
N GLY A 239 5.47 8.84 9.63
CA GLY A 239 5.59 9.83 8.56
C GLY A 239 4.27 10.08 7.81
N LYS A 240 4.39 10.60 6.59
CA LYS A 240 3.27 11.07 5.75
C LYS A 240 3.58 10.82 4.28
N ASN A 241 2.58 10.44 3.49
CA ASN A 241 2.81 10.07 2.08
C ASN A 241 3.15 11.30 1.22
N ASN A 242 2.53 12.43 1.54
CA ASN A 242 2.45 13.58 0.64
C ASN A 242 3.51 14.68 0.88
N ALA A 243 4.50 14.42 1.75
CA ALA A 243 5.48 15.39 2.23
C ALA A 243 6.91 14.82 2.40
N LYS A 244 7.42 14.02 1.44
CA LYS A 244 8.70 13.28 1.52
C LYS A 244 9.87 14.08 2.13
N GLU A 245 10.26 15.22 1.54
CA GLU A 245 11.38 16.04 2.03
C GLU A 245 11.20 16.56 3.47
N ARG A 246 9.96 16.90 3.85
CA ARG A 246 9.64 17.34 5.22
C ARG A 246 9.70 16.17 6.20
N VAL A 247 9.14 15.02 5.82
CA VAL A 247 9.16 13.78 6.61
C VAL A 247 10.60 13.34 6.87
N LYS A 248 11.47 13.42 5.86
CA LYS A 248 12.90 13.09 6.00
C LYS A 248 13.59 13.98 7.03
N LYS A 249 13.35 15.30 7.00
CA LYS A 249 13.89 16.25 7.99
C LYS A 249 13.38 15.95 9.40
N ILE A 250 12.08 15.70 9.55
CA ILE A 250 11.46 15.35 10.84
C ILE A 250 12.04 14.05 11.40
N SER A 251 12.16 13.01 10.56
CA SER A 251 12.72 11.71 10.94
C SER A 251 14.17 11.82 11.42
N GLY A 252 14.97 12.68 10.76
CA GLY A 252 16.32 13.02 11.22
C GLY A 252 16.34 13.66 12.60
N LEU A 253 15.47 14.65 12.85
CA LEU A 253 15.36 15.31 14.16
C LEU A 253 14.85 14.39 15.27
N ILE A 254 13.91 13.50 14.96
CA ILE A 254 13.41 12.48 15.90
C ILE A 254 14.55 11.56 16.34
N THR A 255 15.38 11.14 15.40
CA THR A 255 16.54 10.28 15.65
C THR A 255 17.61 11.01 16.46
N GLU A 256 17.93 12.26 16.09
CA GLU A 256 18.90 13.10 16.81
C GLU A 256 18.48 13.33 18.26
N LYS A 257 17.19 13.66 18.48
CA LYS A 257 16.63 13.93 19.80
C LYS A 257 16.20 12.66 20.56
N GLN A 258 16.36 11.48 19.98
CA GLN A 258 15.98 10.19 20.56
C GLN A 258 14.52 10.18 21.06
N LEU A 259 13.62 10.78 20.28
CA LEU A 259 12.21 10.89 20.66
C LEU A 259 11.48 9.55 20.52
N SER A 260 11.83 8.74 19.53
CA SER A 260 11.15 7.49 19.19
C SER A 260 11.90 6.76 18.07
N HIS A 261 11.42 5.58 17.68
CA HIS A 261 11.78 4.97 16.40
C HIS A 261 11.18 5.78 15.25
N SER A 262 11.82 5.76 14.08
CA SER A 262 11.32 6.46 12.89
C SER A 262 11.48 5.59 11.65
N TRP A 263 10.39 5.43 10.92
CA TRP A 263 10.43 4.78 9.61
C TRP A 263 11.16 5.65 8.59
N GLN A 264 11.78 4.95 7.63
CA GLN A 264 12.49 5.56 6.50
C GLN A 264 11.56 5.73 5.31
N ASP A 265 11.94 6.57 4.34
CA ASP A 265 11.10 6.98 3.20
C ASP A 265 10.42 5.79 2.48
N ALA A 266 11.13 4.68 2.26
CA ALA A 266 10.58 3.48 1.62
C ALA A 266 9.49 2.79 2.46
N SER A 267 9.70 2.66 3.78
CA SER A 267 8.72 2.08 4.71
C SER A 267 7.48 2.97 4.83
N VAL A 268 7.67 4.30 4.90
CA VAL A 268 6.58 5.28 4.91
C VAL A 268 5.75 5.15 3.64
N TRP A 269 6.40 5.16 2.47
CA TRP A 269 5.72 4.99 1.19
C TRP A 269 4.92 3.68 1.13
N PHE A 270 5.54 2.55 1.52
CA PHE A 270 4.91 1.24 1.47
C PHE A 270 3.68 1.18 2.39
N PHE A 271 3.79 1.67 3.63
CA PHE A 271 2.67 1.72 4.58
C PHE A 271 1.44 2.41 3.99
N TRP A 272 1.61 3.63 3.48
CA TRP A 272 0.51 4.42 2.94
C TRP A 272 -0.07 3.81 1.66
N ASN A 273 0.77 3.36 0.73
CA ASN A 273 0.31 2.71 -0.50
C ASN A 273 -0.42 1.38 -0.22
N ARG A 274 0.00 0.65 0.81
CA ARG A 274 -0.64 -0.59 1.23
C ARG A 274 -2.03 -0.32 1.82
N LEU A 275 -2.19 0.72 2.65
CA LEU A 275 -3.52 1.14 3.13
C LEU A 275 -4.44 1.59 1.98
N GLU A 276 -3.93 2.34 1.00
CA GLU A 276 -4.70 2.68 -0.21
C GLU A 276 -5.15 1.42 -0.96
N SER A 277 -4.28 0.41 -1.04
CA SER A 277 -4.56 -0.87 -1.68
C SER A 277 -5.62 -1.68 -0.94
N MET A 278 -5.58 -1.68 0.41
CA MET A 278 -6.62 -2.29 1.23
C MET A 278 -7.97 -1.64 0.97
N LEU A 279 -8.04 -0.30 0.98
CA LEU A 279 -9.27 0.43 0.72
C LEU A 279 -9.81 0.14 -0.68
N TYR A 280 -8.93 0.13 -1.70
CA TYR A 280 -9.30 -0.21 -3.06
C TYR A 280 -9.90 -1.62 -3.14
N SER A 281 -9.17 -2.61 -2.62
CA SER A 281 -9.58 -4.01 -2.65
C SER A 281 -10.92 -4.21 -1.93
N LYS A 282 -11.07 -3.71 -0.70
CA LYS A 282 -12.32 -3.77 0.07
C LYS A 282 -13.51 -3.10 -0.62
N THR A 283 -13.26 -2.05 -1.42
CA THR A 283 -14.32 -1.37 -2.17
C THR A 283 -14.77 -2.17 -3.39
N GLN A 284 -13.87 -2.93 -4.04
CA GLN A 284 -14.23 -3.80 -5.17
C GLN A 284 -15.06 -5.02 -4.75
N HIS A 285 -14.81 -5.56 -3.55
CA HIS A 285 -15.52 -6.73 -3.01
C HIS A 285 -16.86 -6.39 -2.32
N GLY A 286 -17.26 -5.11 -2.33
CA GLY A 286 -18.37 -4.60 -1.51
C GLY A 286 -19.77 -4.78 -2.10
N LYS A 287 -20.50 -5.80 -1.63
CA LYS A 287 -21.97 -5.79 -1.47
C LYS A 287 -22.41 -6.62 -0.25
N THR A 288 -21.90 -6.30 0.93
CA THR A 288 -22.46 -6.82 2.19
C THR A 288 -23.10 -5.67 2.97
N ASN A 289 -24.24 -5.94 3.62
CA ASN A 289 -24.97 -4.94 4.41
C ASN A 289 -24.28 -4.63 5.76
N ASP A 290 -23.26 -5.41 6.14
CA ASP A 290 -22.55 -5.29 7.40
C ASP A 290 -21.40 -4.26 7.32
N PRO A 291 -21.14 -3.50 8.40
CA PRO A 291 -20.02 -2.58 8.47
C PRO A 291 -18.68 -3.34 8.41
N ASP A 292 -17.89 -3.07 7.38
CA ASP A 292 -16.53 -3.61 7.26
C ASP A 292 -15.58 -2.80 8.16
N ILE A 293 -15.22 -3.39 9.31
CA ILE A 293 -14.33 -2.78 10.31
C ILE A 293 -12.97 -2.43 9.70
N ILE A 294 -12.38 -3.31 8.89
CA ILE A 294 -11.09 -3.06 8.24
C ILE A 294 -11.22 -1.85 7.31
N LYS A 295 -12.26 -1.79 6.48
CA LYS A 295 -12.51 -0.65 5.60
C LYS A 295 -12.63 0.64 6.41
N GLN A 296 -13.38 0.64 7.52
CA GLN A 296 -13.56 1.81 8.38
C GLN A 296 -12.24 2.30 9.00
N GLU A 297 -11.46 1.39 9.59
CA GLU A 297 -10.18 1.72 10.20
C GLU A 297 -9.18 2.26 9.18
N VAL A 298 -9.04 1.59 8.03
CA VAL A 298 -8.21 2.05 6.90
C VAL A 298 -8.63 3.44 6.43
N MET A 299 -9.93 3.70 6.25
CA MET A 299 -10.43 5.01 5.81
C MET A 299 -10.05 6.13 6.78
N THR A 300 -10.12 5.89 8.09
CA THR A 300 -9.74 6.94 9.04
C THR A 300 -8.23 7.18 9.08
N ILE A 301 -7.40 6.12 9.00
CA ILE A 301 -5.95 6.29 9.01
C ILE A 301 -5.51 7.08 7.77
N LEU A 302 -6.08 6.76 6.60
CA LEU A 302 -5.91 7.56 5.39
C LEU A 302 -6.45 9.00 5.55
N GLY A 303 -7.51 9.19 6.34
CA GLY A 303 -8.00 10.51 6.73
C GLY A 303 -6.99 11.32 7.55
N TYR A 304 -6.14 10.65 8.34
CA TYR A 304 -5.06 11.32 9.07
C TYR A 304 -3.94 11.83 8.15
N ASP A 305 -3.63 11.12 7.05
CA ASP A 305 -2.70 11.63 6.02
C ASP A 305 -3.23 12.90 5.33
N GLY A 306 -4.55 13.09 5.26
CA GLY A 306 -5.15 14.31 4.74
C GLY A 306 -5.16 15.49 5.72
N SER A 307 -4.94 15.24 7.01
CA SER A 307 -4.99 16.23 8.09
C SER A 307 -3.68 17.02 8.23
N GLU A 308 -3.78 18.28 8.64
CA GLU A 308 -2.60 19.09 9.04
C GLU A 308 -2.18 18.84 10.50
N HIS A 309 -3.01 18.13 11.25
CA HIS A 309 -2.77 17.79 12.65
C HIS A 309 -2.04 16.45 12.75
N GLY A 310 -1.37 16.22 13.88
CA GLY A 310 -0.81 14.91 14.17
C GLY A 310 -1.90 13.84 14.33
N TRP A 311 -1.50 12.61 14.59
CA TRP A 311 -2.38 11.50 14.92
C TRP A 311 -1.59 10.43 15.66
N ALA A 312 -2.27 9.58 16.42
CA ALA A 312 -1.66 8.42 17.05
C ALA A 312 -2.62 7.24 17.15
N ILE A 313 -2.06 6.04 17.13
CA ILE A 313 -2.73 4.77 17.36
C ILE A 313 -1.89 3.98 18.36
N PHE A 314 -2.50 3.61 19.47
CA PHE A 314 -1.92 2.78 20.49
C PHE A 314 -2.48 1.36 20.37
N PHE A 315 -1.59 0.39 20.54
CA PHE A 315 -1.91 -1.03 20.61
C PHE A 315 -1.36 -1.64 21.90
N LEU A 316 -2.08 -2.61 22.42
CA LEU A 316 -1.59 -3.59 23.39
C LEU A 316 -1.97 -4.99 22.88
N GLY A 317 -0.96 -5.84 22.64
CA GLY A 317 -1.17 -7.11 21.95
C GLY A 317 -1.66 -6.94 20.50
N THR A 318 -2.44 -7.90 20.01
CA THR A 318 -2.80 -8.03 18.58
C THR A 318 -3.96 -7.11 18.16
N THR A 319 -5.01 -7.00 18.99
CA THR A 319 -6.28 -6.36 18.59
C THR A 319 -6.71 -5.20 19.48
N GLU A 320 -6.18 -5.10 20.70
CA GLU A 320 -6.62 -4.06 21.63
C GLU A 320 -5.99 -2.73 21.26
N MET A 321 -6.80 -1.81 20.72
CA MET A 321 -6.29 -0.54 20.21
C MET A 321 -7.16 0.66 20.54
N VAL A 322 -6.54 1.84 20.50
CA VAL A 322 -7.21 3.14 20.56
C VAL A 322 -6.47 4.12 19.67
N ARG A 323 -7.21 4.99 19.00
CA ARG A 323 -6.69 5.97 18.05
C ARG A 323 -7.32 7.32 18.29
N ALA A 324 -6.59 8.37 17.96
CA ALA A 324 -7.09 9.73 18.04
C ALA A 324 -6.33 10.66 17.10
N ASN A 325 -7.01 11.75 16.73
CA ASN A 325 -6.37 12.88 16.06
C ASN A 325 -5.40 13.59 17.03
N GLY A 326 -4.54 14.43 16.47
CA GLY A 326 -3.37 14.97 17.16
C GLY A 326 -3.70 15.90 18.31
N GLU A 327 -4.78 16.68 18.21
CA GLU A 327 -5.20 17.57 19.28
C GLU A 327 -5.76 16.76 20.46
N ARG A 328 -6.70 15.86 20.20
CA ARG A 328 -7.32 15.01 21.23
C ARG A 328 -6.31 14.12 21.94
N VAL A 329 -5.40 13.51 21.18
CA VAL A 329 -4.40 12.62 21.80
C VAL A 329 -3.38 13.41 22.62
N LEU A 330 -2.93 14.58 22.13
CA LEU A 330 -1.97 15.39 22.88
C LEU A 330 -2.59 15.93 24.17
N SER A 331 -3.81 16.48 24.10
CA SER A 331 -4.51 16.99 25.29
C SER A 331 -4.72 15.88 26.31
N SER A 332 -5.16 14.69 25.87
CA SER A 332 -5.34 13.51 26.74
C SER A 332 -4.04 13.08 27.44
N MET A 333 -2.90 13.12 26.74
CA MET A 333 -1.61 12.78 27.35
C MET A 333 -1.10 13.86 28.29
N GLN A 334 -1.43 15.13 28.04
CA GLN A 334 -1.07 16.26 28.90
C GLN A 334 -1.90 16.31 30.19
N SER A 335 -3.16 15.85 30.15
CA SER A 335 -4.05 15.72 31.30
C SER A 335 -4.09 14.30 31.87
N PHE A 336 -2.99 13.55 31.74
CA PHE A 336 -2.89 12.16 32.18
C PHE A 336 -3.33 11.96 33.64
N GLU A 337 -2.98 12.89 34.51
CA GLU A 337 -3.31 12.84 35.93
C GLU A 337 -4.84 12.78 36.19
N GLU A 338 -5.68 13.23 35.25
CA GLU A 338 -7.15 13.19 35.37
C GLU A 338 -7.75 11.79 35.16
N TRP A 339 -7.05 10.92 34.44
CA TRP A 339 -7.54 9.58 34.09
C TRP A 339 -6.60 8.44 34.51
N GLU A 340 -5.54 8.74 35.25
CA GLU A 340 -4.61 7.76 35.82
C GLU A 340 -5.34 6.69 36.65
N GLU A 341 -6.28 7.08 37.50
CA GLU A 341 -7.07 6.15 38.32
C GLU A 341 -7.87 5.15 37.46
N MET A 342 -8.37 5.58 36.29
CA MET A 342 -9.03 4.67 35.36
C MET A 342 -8.04 3.67 34.79
N VAL A 343 -6.80 4.06 34.47
CA VAL A 343 -5.77 3.14 34.00
C VAL A 343 -5.50 2.04 35.01
N ARG A 344 -5.40 2.38 36.30
CA ARG A 344 -5.16 1.41 37.38
C ARG A 344 -6.30 0.40 37.51
N GLN A 345 -7.52 0.76 37.11
CA GLN A 345 -8.71 -0.09 37.21
C GLN A 345 -8.94 -0.99 35.98
N MET A 346 -8.67 -0.48 34.77
CA MET A 346 -9.07 -1.16 33.53
C MET A 346 -7.97 -1.28 32.47
N GLY A 347 -6.73 -0.88 32.78
CA GLY A 347 -5.61 -0.89 31.85
C GLY A 347 -5.51 0.36 30.99
N PHE A 348 -4.35 0.54 30.34
CA PHE A 348 -4.01 1.78 29.62
C PHE A 348 -4.91 2.03 28.42
N ILE A 349 -5.06 1.04 27.52
CA ILE A 349 -5.84 1.19 26.29
C ILE A 349 -7.34 1.42 26.57
N PRO A 350 -8.02 0.65 27.44
CA PRO A 350 -9.45 0.86 27.69
C PRO A 350 -9.72 2.17 28.41
N ALA A 351 -8.84 2.59 29.33
CA ALA A 351 -8.96 3.87 30.01
C ALA A 351 -8.77 5.05 29.05
N LEU A 352 -7.75 5.01 28.19
CA LEU A 352 -7.53 6.03 27.17
C LEU A 352 -8.70 6.12 26.20
N ARG A 353 -9.25 4.98 25.76
CA ARG A 353 -10.45 4.95 24.91
C ARG A 353 -11.62 5.66 25.58
N LYS A 354 -11.91 5.32 26.84
CA LYS A 354 -13.01 5.91 27.60
C LYS A 354 -12.81 7.42 27.85
N HIS A 355 -11.58 7.85 28.14
CA HIS A 355 -11.24 9.26 28.31
C HIS A 355 -11.47 10.03 27.00
N LEU A 356 -10.96 9.52 25.89
CA LEU A 356 -11.15 10.13 24.56
C LEU A 356 -12.63 10.21 24.17
N GLU A 357 -13.43 9.17 24.42
CA GLU A 357 -14.88 9.19 24.19
C GLU A 357 -15.62 10.26 25.00
N GLY A 358 -15.10 10.65 26.16
CA GLY A 358 -15.62 11.74 26.98
C GLY A 358 -15.29 13.14 26.47
N ILE A 359 -14.33 13.27 25.55
CA ILE A 359 -13.97 14.55 24.90
C ILE A 359 -14.97 14.80 23.77
N THR A 360 -15.93 15.69 24.01
CA THR A 360 -16.90 16.14 23.00
C THR A 360 -16.32 17.30 22.20
N ASP A 361 -16.12 17.10 20.90
CA ASP A 361 -15.84 18.20 19.96
C ASP A 361 -17.16 18.67 19.31
N ASP A 362 -17.44 19.97 19.37
CA ASP A 362 -18.55 20.57 18.63
C ASP A 362 -18.29 20.57 17.10
N HIS A 363 -17.02 20.40 16.67
CA HIS A 363 -16.62 20.45 15.26
C HIS A 363 -15.44 19.52 14.94
N HIS A 364 -15.58 18.65 13.93
CA HIS A 364 -14.48 17.89 13.34
C HIS A 364 -14.53 17.98 11.81
N CYS A 365 -13.36 17.98 11.16
CA CYS A 365 -13.22 18.03 9.71
C CYS A 365 -12.19 17.00 9.24
N THR A 366 -12.67 15.80 8.88
CA THR A 366 -11.81 14.74 8.33
C THR A 366 -11.64 14.95 6.84
N ARG A 367 -10.38 15.04 6.37
CA ARG A 367 -10.06 15.14 4.94
C ARG A 367 -9.50 13.82 4.45
N LEU A 368 -10.21 13.17 3.54
CA LEU A 368 -9.71 11.96 2.88
C LEU A 368 -9.15 12.33 1.50
N ILE A 369 -7.85 12.16 1.29
CA ILE A 369 -7.20 12.40 0.00
C ILE A 369 -6.86 11.05 -0.62
N LEU A 370 -7.64 10.63 -1.61
CA LEU A 370 -7.35 9.40 -2.36
C LEU A 370 -6.71 9.79 -3.70
N PRO A 371 -5.45 9.41 -3.96
CA PRO A 371 -4.81 9.69 -5.23
C PRO A 371 -5.52 8.95 -6.36
N GLY A 372 -6.30 9.70 -7.14
CA GLY A 372 -6.95 9.33 -8.40
C GLY A 372 -7.05 7.84 -8.64
N ILE A 373 -7.95 7.16 -7.92
CA ILE A 373 -8.15 5.72 -8.07
C ILE A 373 -8.64 5.47 -9.50
N SER A 374 -7.79 4.85 -10.33
CA SER A 374 -8.18 4.34 -11.64
C SER A 374 -9.13 3.16 -11.42
N GLY A 375 -10.42 3.46 -11.26
CA GLY A 375 -11.41 2.45 -10.88
C GLY A 375 -12.76 2.97 -10.41
N GLY A 376 -12.87 4.24 -10.01
CA GLY A 376 -14.09 4.81 -9.46
C GLY A 376 -14.27 4.41 -7.99
N ILE A 377 -14.08 5.37 -7.09
CA ILE A 377 -14.60 5.25 -5.72
C ILE A 377 -16.13 5.35 -5.84
N GLU A 378 -16.87 4.57 -5.06
CA GLU A 378 -18.33 4.71 -4.95
C GLU A 378 -18.69 6.19 -4.73
N GLU A 379 -19.77 6.67 -5.36
CA GLU A 379 -20.20 8.09 -5.31
C GLU A 379 -20.52 8.61 -3.90
N ARG A 380 -20.48 7.74 -2.87
CA ARG A 380 -20.77 8.09 -1.47
C ARG A 380 -19.74 7.47 -0.53
N VAL A 381 -18.82 8.30 -0.06
CA VAL A 381 -17.94 7.99 1.07
C VAL A 381 -18.57 8.60 2.33
N VAL A 382 -18.55 7.87 3.44
CA VAL A 382 -18.99 8.38 4.76
C VAL A 382 -17.79 8.63 5.65
N CYS A 383 -17.88 9.66 6.48
CA CYS A 383 -16.86 9.99 7.47
C CYS A 383 -16.77 8.85 8.47
N ALA A 384 -15.57 8.31 8.68
CA ALA A 384 -15.35 7.23 9.63
C ALA A 384 -15.44 7.67 11.11
N GLU A 385 -15.40 8.98 11.39
CA GLU A 385 -15.56 9.53 12.74
C GLU A 385 -17.03 9.75 13.12
N CYS A 386 -17.87 10.23 12.20
CA CYS A 386 -19.27 10.60 12.51
C CYS A 386 -20.35 9.95 11.63
N GLY A 387 -19.96 9.15 10.64
CA GLY A 387 -20.88 8.49 9.71
C GLY A 387 -21.57 9.42 8.70
N ARG A 388 -21.35 10.74 8.75
CA ARG A 388 -21.97 11.68 7.79
C ARG A 388 -21.38 11.48 6.39
N PRO A 389 -22.17 11.67 5.32
CA PRO A 389 -21.65 11.68 3.95
C PRO A 389 -20.55 12.74 3.80
N MET A 390 -19.44 12.38 3.17
CA MET A 390 -18.36 13.30 2.84
C MET A 390 -18.65 14.01 1.52
N GLU A 391 -18.31 15.29 1.45
CA GLU A 391 -18.36 16.06 0.21
C GLU A 391 -17.15 15.76 -0.68
N MET A 392 -17.36 15.65 -1.99
CA MET A 392 -16.31 15.39 -2.96
C MET A 392 -15.79 16.71 -3.54
N TYR A 393 -14.48 16.94 -3.44
CA TYR A 393 -13.79 18.08 -4.06
C TYR A 393 -12.67 17.60 -4.98
N PHE A 394 -12.50 18.25 -6.14
CA PHE A 394 -11.34 18.03 -7.00
C PHE A 394 -10.15 18.84 -6.47
N MET A 395 -9.00 18.19 -6.28
CA MET A 395 -7.76 18.84 -5.87
C MET A 395 -6.76 18.86 -7.02
N TYR A 396 -6.33 20.05 -7.42
CA TYR A 396 -5.19 20.23 -8.30
C TYR A 396 -3.96 20.51 -7.47
N ARG A 397 -2.90 19.73 -7.64
CA ARG A 397 -1.61 19.92 -6.97
C ARG A 397 -0.51 20.05 -8.01
N CYS A 398 0.31 21.09 -7.88
CA CYS A 398 1.56 21.25 -8.62
C CYS A 398 2.70 20.94 -7.66
N CYS A 399 3.51 19.93 -7.97
CA CYS A 399 4.73 19.62 -7.23
C CYS A 399 5.92 19.99 -8.12
N VAL A 400 6.83 20.80 -7.59
CA VAL A 400 8.18 20.93 -8.12
C VAL A 400 9.02 20.02 -7.22
N GLU A 401 9.51 18.91 -7.76
CA GLU A 401 10.48 18.06 -7.06
C GLU A 401 11.83 18.78 -6.94
#